data_AF-A0A378BEV8-F1
#
_entry.id   AF-A0A378BEV8-F1
#
_cell.length_a   1.000
_cell.length_b   1.000
_cell.length_c   1.000
_cell.angle_alpha   90.00
_cell.angle_beta   90.00
_cell.angle_gamma   90.00
#
_symmetry.space_group_name_H-M   'P 1'
#
loop_
_entity.id
_entity.type
_entity.pdbx_description
1 polymer ?
#
loop_
_entity_poly.entity_id
_entity_poly.type
_entity_poly.pdbx_seq_one_letter_code
_entity_poly.pdbx_strand_id
1 'polypeptide(L)'
;MNLLEAVTVAADPDARGRGVMVVLNDRIGAARFVTKTNATSLDTFRAPEEGYLGVVVGGKPQFETRVDKIHTLRSVFDVRQLKVLPKVVIIYGYQDDPEYMYDAAIAHHAEGIIYAGTGAGVGVGT
;
A
#
# COMPACT_ATOMS: atom_id res chain seq x y z
N MET A 1 19.04 8.65 8.44
CA MET A 1 18.35 8.37 9.72
C MET A 1 17.31 7.28 9.57
N ASN A 2 16.50 7.25 8.50
CA ASN A 2 15.51 6.20 8.20
C ASN A 2 15.86 4.75 8.60
N LEU A 3 17.05 4.22 8.28
CA LEU A 3 17.40 2.85 8.66
C LEU A 3 17.51 2.67 10.18
N LEU A 4 18.11 3.64 10.88
CA LEU A 4 18.19 3.65 12.34
C LEU A 4 16.78 3.73 12.93
N GLU A 5 15.94 4.64 12.44
CA GLU A 5 14.52 4.74 12.87
C GLU A 5 13.78 3.41 12.66
N ALA A 6 13.93 2.78 11.50
CA ALA A 6 13.28 1.52 11.18
C ALA A 6 13.69 0.39 12.13
N VAL A 7 14.99 0.28 12.44
CA VAL A 7 15.50 -0.69 13.42
C VAL A 7 14.99 -0.37 14.83
N THR A 8 14.99 0.90 15.22
CA THR A 8 14.44 1.33 16.51
C THR A 8 12.97 0.98 16.65
N VAL A 9 12.15 1.26 15.63
CA VAL A 9 10.72 0.88 15.61
C VAL A 9 10.56 -0.63 15.66
N ALA A 10 11.38 -1.39 14.94
CA ALA A 10 11.32 -2.86 14.96
C ALA A 10 11.69 -3.46 16.33
N ALA A 11 12.57 -2.79 17.10
CA ALA A 11 12.96 -3.21 18.44
C ALA A 11 11.97 -2.81 19.54
N ASP A 12 11.05 -1.88 19.25
CA ASP A 12 10.11 -1.34 20.23
C ASP A 12 8.99 -2.34 20.56
N PRO A 13 8.76 -2.68 21.85
CA PRO A 13 7.67 -3.56 22.26
C PRO A 13 6.27 -3.08 21.83
N ASP A 14 6.04 -1.78 21.78
CA ASP A 14 4.75 -1.19 21.44
C ASP A 14 4.44 -1.30 19.94
N ALA A 15 5.45 -1.59 19.11
CA ALA A 15 5.29 -1.87 17.69
C ALA A 15 4.57 -3.20 17.41
N ARG A 16 4.51 -4.11 18.41
CA ARG A 16 3.93 -5.44 18.25
C ARG A 16 2.44 -5.40 17.91
N GLY A 17 2.05 -6.24 16.95
CA GLY A 17 0.66 -6.43 16.57
C GLY A 17 0.02 -5.23 15.85
N ARG A 18 0.80 -4.29 15.31
CA ARG A 18 0.31 -3.14 14.52
C ARG A 18 0.27 -3.37 13.01
N GLY A 19 0.59 -4.59 12.57
CA GLY A 19 0.71 -4.93 11.16
C GLY A 19 2.09 -4.62 10.59
N VAL A 20 2.23 -4.73 9.27
CA VAL A 20 3.45 -4.31 8.57
C VAL A 20 3.48 -2.78 8.50
N MET A 21 4.67 -2.21 8.71
CA MET A 21 4.88 -0.76 8.77
C MET A 21 5.95 -0.31 7.78
N VAL A 22 5.84 0.94 7.33
CA VAL A 22 6.86 1.66 6.56
C VAL A 22 7.37 2.80 7.43
N VAL A 23 8.69 2.85 7.64
CA VAL A 23 9.34 3.90 8.44
C VAL A 23 10.23 4.74 7.53
N LEU A 24 9.90 6.02 7.40
CA LEU A 24 10.65 6.96 6.57
C LEU A 24 10.34 8.40 6.98
N ASN A 25 11.37 9.26 7.03
CA ASN A 25 11.23 10.68 7.35
C ASN A 25 10.54 10.91 8.70
N ASP A 26 10.97 10.18 9.74
CA ASP A 26 10.40 10.26 11.09
C ASP A 26 8.93 9.82 11.21
N ARG A 27 8.34 9.22 10.16
CA ARG A 27 6.95 8.74 10.15
C ARG A 27 6.86 7.23 10.18
N ILE A 28 5.85 6.71 10.87
CA ILE A 28 5.53 5.29 10.93
C ILE A 28 4.18 5.07 10.23
N GLY A 29 4.20 4.69 8.96
CA GLY A 29 3.00 4.44 8.16
C GLY A 29 2.51 3.00 8.22
N ALA A 30 1.19 2.81 8.21
CA ALA A 30 0.59 1.49 8.01
C ALA A 30 0.76 1.04 6.55
N ALA A 31 1.23 -0.19 6.32
CA ALA A 31 1.40 -0.72 4.97
C ALA A 31 0.11 -0.71 4.12
N ARG A 32 -1.06 -0.71 4.76
CA ARG A 32 -2.37 -0.67 4.08
C ARG A 32 -2.71 0.68 3.44
N PHE A 33 -2.21 1.78 4.01
CA PHE A 33 -2.62 3.15 3.65
C PHE A 33 -1.48 3.98 3.07
N VAL A 34 -0.24 3.66 3.43
CA VAL A 34 0.92 4.41 2.96
C VAL A 34 1.15 4.22 1.46
N THR A 35 1.35 5.32 0.74
CA THR A 35 1.71 5.34 -0.68
C THR A 35 2.73 6.41 -0.98
N LYS A 36 3.52 6.24 -2.04
CA LYS A 36 4.47 7.26 -2.52
C LYS A 36 3.70 8.32 -3.32
N THR A 37 3.65 9.54 -2.80
CA THR A 37 2.80 10.63 -3.34
C THR A 37 3.54 11.64 -4.21
N ASN A 38 4.87 11.65 -4.15
CA ASN A 38 5.72 12.57 -4.90
C ASN A 38 6.93 11.85 -5.48
N ALA A 39 7.32 12.20 -6.70
CA ALA A 39 8.40 11.53 -7.42
C ALA A 39 9.77 11.66 -6.72
N THR A 40 10.06 12.81 -6.11
CA THR A 40 11.40 13.21 -5.66
C THR A 40 11.50 13.66 -4.20
N SER A 41 10.39 14.08 -3.58
CA SER A 41 10.40 14.55 -2.19
C SER A 41 10.77 13.45 -1.21
N LEU A 42 11.49 13.80 -0.15
CA LEU A 42 11.79 12.90 0.96
C LEU A 42 10.55 12.59 1.80
N ASP A 43 9.60 13.52 1.91
CA ASP A 43 8.33 13.35 2.65
C ASP A 43 7.21 12.74 1.79
N THR A 44 7.59 11.82 0.89
CA THR A 44 6.72 11.30 -0.17
C THR A 44 5.79 10.17 0.30
N PHE A 45 6.21 9.38 1.28
CA PHE A 45 5.39 8.28 1.78
C PHE A 45 4.34 8.85 2.75
N ARG A 46 3.09 8.86 2.30
CA ARG A 46 1.97 9.45 3.05
C ARG A 46 0.79 8.49 3.05
N ALA A 47 -0.07 8.61 4.06
CA ALA A 47 -1.41 8.03 4.10
C ALA A 47 -2.40 9.21 4.09
N PRO A 48 -2.86 9.66 2.90
CA PRO A 48 -3.49 10.97 2.73
C PRO A 48 -4.72 11.21 3.62
N GLU A 49 -5.55 10.19 3.80
CA GLU A 49 -6.79 10.28 4.57
C GLU A 49 -6.64 9.72 5.98
N GLU A 50 -5.91 8.60 6.13
CA GLU A 50 -5.83 7.85 7.39
C GLU A 50 -4.73 8.33 8.35
N GLY A 51 -3.74 9.06 7.82
CA GLY A 51 -2.58 9.49 8.59
C GLY A 51 -1.64 8.34 8.99
N TYR A 52 -0.67 8.66 9.84
CA TYR A 52 0.36 7.73 10.28
C TYR A 52 -0.08 6.95 11.54
N LEU A 53 0.54 5.79 11.76
CA LEU A 53 0.42 5.06 13.02
C LEU A 53 1.12 5.78 14.17
N GLY A 54 2.15 6.56 13.84
CA GLY A 54 2.98 7.27 14.79
C GLY A 54 4.14 7.98 14.11
N VAL A 55 5.04 8.48 14.94
CA VAL A 55 6.25 9.21 14.55
C VAL A 55 7.46 8.71 15.34
N VAL A 56 8.66 9.01 14.85
CA VAL A 56 9.90 8.84 15.60
C VAL A 56 10.40 10.23 15.99
N VAL A 57 10.43 10.55 17.28
CA VAL A 57 10.88 11.86 17.78
C VAL A 57 11.98 11.64 18.80
N GLY A 58 13.12 12.31 18.61
CA GLY A 58 14.29 12.12 19.48
C GLY A 58 14.77 10.67 19.51
N GLY A 59 14.65 9.95 18.39
CA GLY A 59 15.02 8.54 18.28
C GLY A 59 14.10 7.58 19.04
N LYS A 60 12.90 8.00 19.45
CA LYS A 60 11.92 7.17 20.14
C LYS A 60 10.62 7.06 19.33
N PRO A 61 10.11 5.84 19.07
CA PRO A 61 8.79 5.65 18.48
C PRO A 61 7.70 6.19 19.42
N GLN A 62 6.74 6.90 18.84
CA GLN A 62 5.53 7.37 19.53
C GLN A 62 4.35 6.98 18.65
N PHE A 63 3.54 6.05 19.13
CA PHE A 63 2.37 5.56 18.41
C PHE A 63 1.10 6.27 18.87
N GLU A 64 0.28 6.71 17.91
CA GLU A 64 -0.95 7.46 18.14
C GLU A 64 -2.19 6.66 17.73
N THR A 65 -2.08 5.84 16.67
CA THR A 65 -3.22 5.12 16.09
C THR A 65 -2.91 3.64 15.83
N ARG A 66 -3.96 2.87 15.50
CA ARG A 66 -3.87 1.46 15.07
C ARG A 66 -4.78 1.24 13.86
N VAL A 67 -4.39 0.32 12.98
CA VAL A 67 -5.23 -0.10 11.84
C VAL A 67 -6.35 -1.01 12.33
N ASP A 68 -7.59 -0.69 11.98
CA ASP A 68 -8.77 -1.54 12.29
C ASP A 68 -9.05 -2.61 11.22
N LYS A 69 -8.38 -2.51 10.06
CA LYS A 69 -8.44 -3.54 9.01
C LYS A 69 -7.68 -4.80 9.41
N ILE A 70 -8.22 -5.96 9.00
CA ILE A 70 -7.60 -7.27 9.21
C ILE A 70 -6.21 -7.31 8.56
N HIS A 71 -5.22 -7.80 9.30
CA HIS A 71 -3.84 -7.93 8.83
C HIS A 71 -3.12 -9.09 9.53
N THR A 72 -1.95 -9.46 8.99
CA THR A 72 -0.99 -10.42 9.57
C THR A 72 -1.64 -11.71 10.07
N LEU A 73 -1.59 -11.99 11.39
CA LEU A 73 -2.06 -13.25 11.98
C LEU A 73 -3.58 -13.42 11.91
N ARG A 74 -4.33 -12.34 11.64
CA ARG A 74 -5.79 -12.39 11.44
C ARG A 74 -6.18 -12.55 9.97
N SER A 75 -5.22 -12.46 9.06
CA SER A 75 -5.46 -12.61 7.62
C SER A 75 -5.78 -14.07 7.26
N VAL A 76 -6.72 -14.27 6.35
CA VAL A 76 -7.02 -15.58 5.75
C VAL A 76 -6.02 -15.99 4.67
N PHE A 77 -5.24 -15.02 4.17
CA PHE A 77 -4.28 -15.25 3.08
C PHE A 77 -2.99 -15.90 3.61
N ASP A 78 -2.79 -17.17 3.26
CA ASP A 78 -1.55 -17.91 3.47
C ASP A 78 -0.90 -18.24 2.13
N VAL A 79 0.31 -17.72 1.91
CA VAL A 79 1.04 -17.87 0.63
C VAL A 79 2.22 -18.85 0.72
N ARG A 80 2.42 -19.54 1.86
CA ARG A 80 3.61 -20.38 2.10
C ARG A 80 3.78 -21.54 1.12
N GLN A 81 2.68 -22.04 0.56
CA GLN A 81 2.67 -23.17 -0.37
C GLN A 81 2.44 -22.74 -1.83
N LEU A 82 2.28 -21.43 -2.08
CA LEU A 82 2.09 -20.93 -3.44
C LEU A 82 3.43 -20.89 -4.18
N LYS A 83 3.41 -21.38 -5.41
CA LYS A 83 4.56 -21.29 -6.33
C LYS A 83 4.45 -20.12 -7.29
N VAL A 84 3.21 -19.72 -7.61
CA VAL A 84 2.86 -18.66 -8.55
C VAL A 84 1.63 -17.93 -7.98
N LEU A 85 1.56 -16.61 -8.15
CA LEU A 85 0.40 -15.80 -7.82
C LEU A 85 -0.50 -15.64 -9.07
N PRO A 86 -1.83 -15.52 -8.89
CA PRO A 86 -2.72 -15.24 -10.01
C PRO A 86 -2.30 -14.00 -10.79
N LYS A 87 -2.36 -14.05 -12.11
CA LYS A 87 -1.99 -12.93 -12.97
C LYS A 87 -3.06 -11.84 -12.93
N VAL A 88 -2.76 -10.71 -12.30
CA VAL A 88 -3.64 -9.54 -12.26
C VAL A 88 -2.96 -8.35 -12.94
N VAL A 89 -3.68 -7.66 -13.82
CA VAL A 89 -3.18 -6.47 -14.53
C VAL A 89 -3.94 -5.22 -14.13
N ILE A 90 -3.33 -4.05 -14.34
CA ILE A 90 -3.95 -2.75 -14.08
C ILE A 90 -4.17 -2.04 -15.43
N ILE A 91 -5.39 -1.60 -15.70
CA ILE A 91 -5.74 -0.76 -16.85
C ILE A 91 -6.13 0.62 -16.33
N TYR A 92 -5.57 1.67 -16.92
CA TYR A 92 -5.81 3.05 -16.51
C TYR A 92 -6.96 3.65 -17.31
N GLY A 93 -7.95 4.20 -16.62
CA GLY A 93 -9.05 4.92 -17.25
C GLY A 93 -8.66 6.36 -17.56
N TYR A 94 -8.97 6.81 -18.77
CA TYR A 94 -8.79 8.18 -19.23
C TYR A 94 -9.77 8.45 -20.36
N GLN A 95 -9.87 9.70 -20.82
CA GLN A 95 -10.76 10.03 -21.93
C GLN A 95 -10.35 9.26 -23.19
N ASP A 96 -11.31 8.60 -23.83
CA ASP A 96 -11.08 7.75 -25.01
C ASP A 96 -10.08 6.60 -24.75
N ASP A 97 -10.11 6.01 -23.54
CA ASP A 97 -9.30 4.83 -23.25
C ASP A 97 -9.74 3.62 -24.11
N PRO A 98 -8.78 2.91 -24.73
CA PRO A 98 -9.12 1.96 -25.78
C PRO A 98 -9.52 0.59 -25.24
N GLU A 99 -10.58 0.02 -25.84
CA GLU A 99 -11.11 -1.32 -25.52
C GLU A 99 -10.07 -2.44 -25.71
N TYR A 100 -9.16 -2.32 -26.69
CA TYR A 100 -8.19 -3.38 -27.00
C TYR A 100 -7.27 -3.75 -25.83
N MET A 101 -7.10 -2.87 -24.84
CA MET A 101 -6.31 -3.16 -23.63
C MET A 101 -6.96 -4.26 -22.80
N TYR A 102 -8.29 -4.32 -22.77
CA TYR A 102 -9.05 -5.36 -22.08
C TYR A 102 -8.96 -6.67 -22.86
N ASP A 103 -9.12 -6.62 -24.19
CA ASP A 103 -8.93 -7.79 -25.06
C ASP A 103 -7.53 -8.37 -24.93
N ALA A 104 -6.50 -7.53 -24.88
CA ALA A 104 -5.12 -7.96 -24.67
C ALA A 104 -4.93 -8.65 -23.31
N ALA A 105 -5.53 -8.11 -22.23
CA ALA A 105 -5.48 -8.74 -20.91
C ALA A 105 -6.12 -10.15 -20.94
N ILE A 106 -7.26 -10.30 -21.60
CA ILE A 106 -7.98 -11.57 -21.76
C ILE A 106 -7.17 -12.54 -22.64
N ALA A 107 -6.67 -12.08 -23.79
CA ALA A 107 -5.87 -12.88 -24.72
C ALA A 107 -4.55 -13.37 -24.08
N HIS A 108 -4.01 -12.63 -23.11
CA HIS A 108 -2.86 -13.02 -22.32
C HIS A 108 -3.22 -13.71 -20.99
N HIS A 109 -4.44 -14.23 -20.86
CA HIS A 109 -4.92 -15.03 -19.73
C HIS A 109 -4.73 -14.36 -18.36
N ALA A 110 -5.05 -13.07 -18.25
CA ALA A 110 -5.17 -12.43 -16.94
C ALA A 110 -6.33 -13.07 -16.14
N GLU A 111 -6.06 -13.39 -14.87
CA GLU A 111 -7.03 -13.93 -13.92
C GLU A 111 -7.81 -12.82 -13.18
N GLY A 112 -7.36 -11.58 -13.32
CA GLY A 112 -8.06 -10.40 -12.81
C GLY A 112 -7.60 -9.11 -13.48
N ILE A 113 -8.49 -8.12 -13.49
CA ILE A 113 -8.20 -6.76 -13.97
C ILE A 113 -8.56 -5.78 -12.86
N ILE A 114 -7.62 -4.90 -12.52
CA ILE A 114 -7.86 -3.71 -11.71
C ILE A 114 -8.03 -2.54 -12.68
N TYR A 115 -9.18 -1.89 -12.64
CA TYR A 115 -9.41 -0.67 -13.39
C TYR A 115 -9.10 0.56 -12.52
N ALA A 116 -8.04 1.29 -12.86
CA ALA A 116 -7.69 2.57 -12.25
C ALA A 116 -8.53 3.67 -12.90
N GLY A 117 -9.82 3.68 -12.55
CA GLY A 117 -10.82 4.55 -13.16
C GLY A 117 -10.73 6.01 -12.75
N THR A 118 -11.44 6.85 -13.49
CA THR A 118 -11.51 8.29 -13.21
C THR A 118 -12.46 8.58 -12.04
N GLY A 119 -12.15 9.64 -11.27
CA GLY A 119 -12.97 10.07 -10.15
C GLY A 119 -13.23 8.95 -9.13
N ALA A 120 -14.49 8.61 -8.91
CA ALA A 120 -14.93 7.56 -7.99
C ALA A 120 -14.92 6.14 -8.62
N GLY A 121 -14.04 5.89 -9.60
CA GLY A 121 -13.94 4.61 -10.30
C GLY A 121 -14.92 4.45 -11.47
N VAL A 122 -15.32 5.56 -12.11
CA VAL A 122 -16.28 5.55 -13.21
C VAL A 122 -15.60 5.07 -14.50
N GLY A 123 -16.24 4.14 -15.21
CA GLY A 123 -15.85 3.74 -16.56
C GLY A 123 -16.09 4.90 -17.53
N VAL A 124 -15.11 5.23 -18.36
CA VAL A 124 -15.31 6.24 -19.40
C VAL A 124 -16.04 5.52 -20.54
N GLY A 125 -17.37 5.67 -20.59
CA GLY A 125 -18.15 5.17 -21.72
C GLY A 125 -17.77 5.96 -22.97
N THR A 126 -17.49 5.25 -24.06
CA THR A 126 -17.51 5.81 -25.42
C THR A 126 -18.94 6.14 -25.84
#